data_AF-A0A426QJ19-F1
#
_entry.id   AF-A0A426QJ19-F1
#
_cell.length_a   1.000
_cell.length_b   1.000
_cell.length_c   1.000
_cell.angle_alpha   90.00
_cell.angle_beta   90.00
_cell.angle_gamma   90.00
#
_symmetry.space_group_name_H-M   'P 1'
#
loop_
_entity.id
_entity.type
_entity.pdbx_description
1 polymer ?
#
loop_
_entity_poly.entity_id
_entity_poly.type
_entity_poly.pdbx_seq_one_letter_code
_entity_poly.pdbx_strand_id
1 'polypeptide(L)'
;MGLYLLLSDQDRIAAGKRELTQARRRLNEFDGEFAGAWPLMRAMFSASLHQIARTGRPALVASLPLLSIIAWLSTAYGHAYPAPGAIPEIETRPPQLEGQWVTPPRNAQDPEPRRPYVVLQDRGRELVAAVNLAAPVPVIHKRQWWNLFIGNPAGYLPPELPIHHLRIGLPEKRYLAFGPDWMRGWHAIFFTSLLLFSIAMKLLLRIE
;
A
#
# COMPACT_ATOMS: atom_id res chain seq x y z
N MET A 1 18.66 -4.77 8.51
CA MET A 1 20.04 -4.76 8.00
C MET A 1 20.38 -5.91 7.04
N GLY A 2 19.99 -7.17 7.28
CA GLY A 2 20.46 -8.32 6.48
C GLY A 2 20.13 -8.30 4.99
N LEU A 3 18.89 -7.94 4.61
CA LEU A 3 18.49 -7.79 3.20
C LEU A 3 19.27 -6.67 2.48
N TYR A 4 19.56 -5.57 3.17
CA TYR A 4 20.34 -4.46 2.60
C TYR A 4 21.80 -4.89 2.32
N LEU A 5 22.42 -5.68 3.20
CA LEU A 5 23.78 -6.19 2.98
C LEU A 5 23.86 -7.23 1.85
N LEU A 6 22.83 -8.06 1.70
CA LEU A 6 22.79 -9.08 0.64
C LEU A 6 22.47 -8.52 -0.76
N LEU A 7 21.74 -7.39 -0.82
CA LEU A 7 21.29 -6.78 -2.09
C LEU A 7 22.08 -5.54 -2.51
N SER A 8 22.80 -4.90 -1.59
CA SER A 8 23.55 -3.68 -1.88
C SER A 8 24.95 -4.01 -2.34
N ASP A 9 25.17 -3.91 -3.65
CA ASP A 9 26.50 -4.00 -4.29
C ASP A 9 27.31 -2.73 -3.96
N GLN A 10 27.86 -2.69 -2.75
CA GLN A 10 28.59 -1.55 -2.18
C GLN A 10 29.76 -1.11 -3.07
N ASP A 11 30.39 -2.05 -3.78
CA ASP A 11 31.49 -1.79 -4.69
C ASP A 11 31.04 -0.99 -5.91
N ARG A 12 29.87 -1.31 -6.49
CA ARG A 12 29.29 -0.53 -7.60
C ARG A 12 28.82 0.85 -7.17
N ILE A 13 28.37 1.02 -5.92
CA ILE A 13 28.02 2.33 -5.34
C ILE A 13 29.28 3.17 -5.13
N ALA A 14 30.36 2.57 -4.63
CA ALA A 14 31.64 3.23 -4.44
C ALA A 14 32.28 3.63 -5.78
N ALA A 15 32.24 2.75 -6.78
CA ALA A 15 32.71 3.05 -8.14
C ALA A 15 31.91 4.21 -8.78
N GLY A 16 30.58 4.24 -8.61
CA GLY A 16 29.74 5.32 -9.11
C GLY A 16 30.02 6.68 -8.46
N LYS A 17 30.31 6.71 -7.15
CA LYS A 17 30.75 7.95 -6.45
C LYS A 17 32.07 8.49 -7.02
N ARG A 18 33.02 7.61 -7.35
CA ARG A 18 34.31 7.98 -7.97
C ARG A 18 34.09 8.56 -9.37
N GLU A 19 33.26 7.92 -10.17
CA GLU A 19 32.89 8.37 -11.53
C GLU A 19 32.21 9.75 -11.50
N LEU A 20 31.30 9.96 -10.55
CA LEU A 20 30.62 11.25 -10.34
C LEU A 20 31.61 12.37 -9.98
N THR A 21 32.57 12.07 -9.10
CA THR A 21 33.58 13.03 -8.65
C THR A 21 34.53 13.39 -9.79
N GLN A 22 34.92 12.42 -10.63
CA GLN A 22 35.73 12.67 -11.81
C GLN A 22 34.98 13.50 -12.86
N ALA A 23 33.70 13.18 -13.14
CA ALA A 23 32.89 13.95 -14.08
C ALA A 23 32.70 15.40 -13.62
N ARG A 24 32.49 15.62 -12.31
CA ARG A 24 32.39 16.95 -11.71
C ARG A 24 33.71 17.73 -11.79
N ARG A 25 34.85 17.09 -11.52
CA ARG A 25 36.18 17.72 -11.67
C ARG A 25 36.43 18.16 -13.10
N ARG A 26 36.20 17.28 -14.08
CA ARG A 26 36.38 17.60 -15.51
C ARG A 26 35.51 18.77 -15.97
N LEU A 27 34.28 18.89 -15.46
CA LEU A 27 33.42 20.02 -15.76
C LEU A 27 33.89 21.31 -15.08
N ASN A 28 34.35 21.23 -13.84
CA ASN A 28 34.86 22.39 -13.09
C ASN A 28 36.21 22.91 -13.63
N GLU A 29 37.05 22.03 -14.17
CA GLU A 29 38.36 22.37 -14.76
C GLU A 29 38.24 22.85 -16.22
N PHE A 30 37.04 22.84 -16.79
CA PHE A 30 36.80 23.23 -18.18
C PHE A 30 36.55 24.74 -18.29
N ASP A 31 37.54 25.48 -18.80
CA ASP A 31 37.50 26.94 -19.04
C ASP A 31 37.06 27.31 -20.48
N GLY A 32 36.55 26.36 -21.26
CA GLY A 32 36.19 26.57 -22.67
C GLY A 32 34.77 27.11 -22.90
N GLU A 33 34.40 27.30 -24.17
CA GLU A 33 33.07 27.76 -24.56
C GLU A 33 31.96 26.74 -24.20
N PHE A 34 30.74 27.25 -23.99
CA PHE A 34 29.58 26.47 -23.57
C PHE A 34 29.28 25.26 -24.46
N ALA A 35 29.50 25.37 -25.77
CA ALA A 35 29.33 24.26 -26.72
C ALA A 35 30.26 23.08 -26.40
N GLY A 36 31.48 23.35 -25.92
CA GLY A 36 32.43 22.32 -25.46
C GLY A 36 32.12 21.77 -24.06
N ALA A 37 31.40 22.52 -23.23
CA ALA A 37 30.95 22.08 -21.91
C ALA A 37 29.74 21.13 -21.97
N TRP A 38 28.94 21.17 -23.04
CA TRP A 38 27.72 20.37 -23.17
C TRP A 38 27.91 18.84 -23.06
N PRO A 39 28.91 18.23 -23.72
CA PRO A 39 29.22 16.81 -23.54
C PRO A 39 29.63 16.47 -22.10
N LEU A 40 30.37 17.34 -21.43
CA LEU A 40 30.79 17.17 -20.03
C LEU A 40 29.60 17.23 -19.07
N MET A 41 28.68 18.17 -19.29
CA MET A 41 27.43 18.25 -18.54
C MET A 41 26.58 16.99 -18.74
N ARG A 42 26.40 16.51 -19.97
CA ARG A 42 25.67 15.25 -20.24
C ARG A 42 26.31 14.06 -19.53
N ALA A 43 27.63 13.96 -19.52
CA ALA A 43 28.34 12.90 -18.81
C ALA A 43 28.10 12.97 -17.29
N MET A 44 28.16 14.17 -16.70
CA MET A 44 27.88 14.38 -15.27
C MET A 44 26.42 14.06 -14.92
N PHE A 45 25.46 14.52 -15.72
CA PHE A 45 24.04 14.22 -15.50
C PHE A 45 23.75 12.72 -15.62
N SER A 46 24.32 12.06 -16.64
CA SER A 46 24.20 10.61 -16.80
C SER A 46 24.77 9.87 -15.60
N ALA A 47 25.98 10.21 -15.15
CA ALA A 47 26.58 9.61 -13.96
C ALA A 47 25.72 9.83 -12.70
N SER A 48 25.12 11.02 -12.56
CA SER A 48 24.20 11.35 -11.46
C SER A 48 22.94 10.49 -11.49
N LEU A 49 22.29 10.36 -12.65
CA LEU A 49 21.12 9.49 -12.81
C LEU A 49 21.47 8.03 -12.54
N HIS A 50 22.61 7.56 -13.04
CA HIS A 50 23.06 6.18 -12.77
C HIS A 50 23.30 5.96 -11.29
N GLN A 51 23.87 6.93 -10.57
CA GLN A 51 24.07 6.82 -9.13
C GLN A 51 22.74 6.78 -8.36
N ILE A 52 21.78 7.65 -8.72
CA ILE A 52 20.44 7.64 -8.15
C ILE A 52 19.75 6.31 -8.45
N ALA A 53 19.87 5.77 -9.67
CA ALA A 53 19.28 4.49 -10.04
C ALA A 53 19.94 3.31 -9.28
N ARG A 54 21.26 3.36 -9.06
CA ARG A 54 22.02 2.32 -8.32
C ARG A 54 21.58 2.22 -6.85
N THR A 55 21.28 3.34 -6.19
CA THR A 55 20.81 3.34 -4.79
C THR A 55 19.29 3.29 -4.67
N GLY A 56 18.57 3.91 -5.60
CA GLY A 56 17.12 4.02 -5.60
C GLY A 56 16.43 2.70 -5.90
N ARG A 57 16.94 1.89 -6.86
CA ARG A 57 16.32 0.59 -7.18
C ARG A 57 16.33 -0.37 -5.98
N PRO A 58 17.46 -0.62 -5.27
CA PRO A 58 17.47 -1.43 -4.07
C PRO A 58 16.56 -0.86 -2.97
N ALA A 59 16.52 0.47 -2.80
CA ALA A 59 15.64 1.10 -1.82
C ALA A 59 14.15 0.87 -2.14
N LEU A 60 13.76 0.96 -3.41
CA LEU A 60 12.40 0.67 -3.87
C LEU A 60 12.04 -0.81 -3.68
N VAL A 61 12.96 -1.73 -3.97
CA VAL A 61 12.73 -3.16 -3.72
C VAL A 61 12.62 -3.43 -2.22
N ALA A 62 13.46 -2.79 -1.41
CA ALA A 62 13.43 -2.90 0.04
C ALA A 62 12.18 -2.27 0.68
N SER A 63 11.47 -1.38 -0.02
CA SER A 63 10.21 -0.82 0.47
C SER A 63 9.01 -1.73 0.20
N LEU A 64 9.10 -2.70 -0.72
CA LEU A 64 7.99 -3.61 -1.03
C LEU A 64 7.49 -4.40 0.19
N PRO A 65 8.35 -5.01 1.04
CA PRO A 65 7.87 -5.70 2.24
C PRO A 65 7.18 -4.74 3.22
N LEU A 66 7.70 -3.53 3.37
CA LEU A 66 7.11 -2.51 4.24
C LEU A 66 5.71 -2.10 3.73
N LEU A 67 5.58 -1.82 2.43
CA LEU A 67 4.30 -1.53 1.80
C LEU A 67 3.31 -2.68 1.94
N SER A 68 3.78 -3.92 1.82
CA SER A 68 2.95 -5.12 1.99
C SER A 68 2.42 -5.24 3.41
N ILE A 69 3.26 -5.00 4.43
CA ILE A 69 2.85 -4.98 5.84
C ILE A 69 1.83 -3.86 6.08
N ILE A 70 2.07 -2.65 5.56
CA ILE A 70 1.15 -1.52 5.72
C ILE A 70 -0.20 -1.83 5.06
N ALA A 71 -0.20 -2.38 3.84
CA ALA A 71 -1.43 -2.77 3.15
C ALA A 71 -2.20 -3.84 3.95
N TRP A 72 -1.50 -4.87 4.44
CA TRP A 72 -2.10 -5.90 5.29
C TRP A 72 -2.68 -5.30 6.57
N LEU A 73 -1.94 -4.44 7.27
CA LEU A 73 -2.37 -3.80 8.50
C LEU A 73 -3.60 -2.92 8.27
N SER A 74 -3.67 -2.22 7.14
CA SER A 74 -4.85 -1.46 6.71
C SER A 74 -6.08 -2.36 6.56
N THR A 75 -5.94 -3.52 5.94
CA THR A 75 -7.07 -4.46 5.75
C THR A 75 -7.50 -5.16 7.04
N ALA A 76 -6.57 -5.45 7.95
CA ALA A 76 -6.86 -6.17 9.19
C ALA A 76 -7.39 -5.25 10.31
N TYR A 77 -6.82 -4.04 10.40
CA TYR A 77 -7.03 -3.12 11.52
C TYR A 77 -7.72 -1.81 11.13
N GLY A 78 -7.99 -1.57 9.85
CA GLY A 78 -8.62 -0.32 9.38
C GLY A 78 -10.09 -0.19 9.70
N HIS A 79 -10.89 -1.23 9.45
CA HIS A 79 -12.35 -1.16 9.52
C HIS A 79 -12.96 -2.31 10.32
N ALA A 80 -14.19 -2.11 10.78
CA ALA A 80 -15.01 -3.10 11.46
C ALA A 80 -16.30 -3.36 10.67
N TYR A 81 -16.96 -4.48 10.98
CA TYR A 81 -18.34 -4.66 10.52
C TYR A 81 -19.26 -3.63 11.22
N PRO A 82 -20.32 -3.18 10.53
CA PRO A 82 -21.32 -2.30 11.13
C PRO A 82 -22.00 -2.98 12.32
N ALA A 83 -22.55 -2.18 13.23
CA ALA A 83 -23.36 -2.70 14.33
C ALA A 83 -24.56 -3.51 13.80
N PRO A 84 -25.07 -4.51 14.54
CA PRO A 84 -26.24 -5.27 14.11
C PRO A 84 -27.41 -4.35 13.75
N GLY A 85 -27.98 -4.53 12.56
CA GLY A 85 -29.09 -3.70 12.05
C GLY A 85 -28.65 -2.42 11.34
N ALA A 86 -27.39 -2.00 11.42
CA ALA A 86 -26.88 -0.89 10.63
C ALA A 86 -26.60 -1.35 9.19
N ILE A 87 -27.15 -0.60 8.23
CA ILE A 87 -27.01 -0.86 6.79
C ILE A 87 -25.95 0.11 6.25
N PRO A 88 -24.75 -0.36 5.87
CA PRO A 88 -23.73 0.50 5.28
C PRO A 88 -24.17 0.90 3.87
N GLU A 89 -23.71 2.07 3.43
CA GLU A 89 -23.86 2.50 2.03
C GLU A 89 -23.04 1.60 1.12
N ILE A 90 -23.62 1.21 -0.03
CA ILE A 90 -22.97 0.36 -1.02
C ILE A 90 -22.97 1.06 -2.37
N GLU A 91 -21.78 1.25 -2.92
CA GLU A 91 -21.57 1.84 -4.24
C GLU A 91 -20.94 0.82 -5.18
N THR A 92 -21.47 0.69 -6.40
CA THR A 92 -20.87 -0.09 -7.47
C THR A 92 -20.26 0.82 -8.53
N ARG A 93 -19.13 0.41 -9.12
CA ARG A 93 -18.51 1.12 -10.26
C ARG A 93 -18.19 0.12 -11.37
N PRO A 94 -18.76 0.28 -12.59
CA PRO A 94 -19.79 1.27 -12.96
C PRO A 94 -21.11 1.11 -12.17
N PRO A 95 -21.93 2.18 -12.02
CA PRO A 95 -23.16 2.16 -11.22
C PRO A 95 -24.31 1.47 -11.98
N GLN A 96 -24.13 0.18 -12.27
CA GLN A 96 -25.06 -0.63 -13.05
C GLN A 96 -25.87 -1.59 -12.17
N LEU A 97 -25.31 -1.99 -11.03
CA LEU A 97 -25.93 -2.93 -10.08
C LEU A 97 -26.20 -2.23 -8.76
N GLU A 98 -27.35 -2.52 -8.17
CA GLU A 98 -27.69 -2.10 -6.81
C GLU A 98 -27.14 -3.11 -5.80
N GLY A 99 -26.39 -2.63 -4.82
CA GLY A 99 -25.84 -3.47 -3.76
C GLY A 99 -26.69 -3.40 -2.50
N GLN A 100 -27.10 -4.54 -1.96
CA GLN A 100 -27.85 -4.65 -0.72
C GLN A 100 -27.04 -5.41 0.34
N TRP A 101 -26.90 -4.81 1.52
CA TRP A 101 -26.27 -5.45 2.66
C TRP A 101 -27.21 -6.47 3.28
N VAL A 102 -26.73 -7.71 3.44
CA VAL A 102 -27.49 -8.77 4.10
C VAL A 102 -26.71 -9.29 5.29
N THR A 103 -27.32 -9.16 6.47
CA THR A 103 -26.81 -9.77 7.70
C THR A 103 -27.59 -11.06 7.93
N PRO A 104 -26.95 -12.24 7.82
CA PRO A 104 -27.64 -13.49 8.08
C PRO A 104 -28.17 -13.54 9.52
N PRO A 105 -29.37 -14.11 9.74
CA PRO A 105 -29.92 -14.23 11.08
C PRO A 105 -28.97 -15.04 11.97
N ARG A 106 -28.70 -14.52 13.16
CA ARG A 106 -27.85 -15.21 14.14
C ARG A 106 -28.65 -16.35 14.74
N ASN A 107 -28.29 -17.59 14.39
CA ASN A 107 -28.86 -18.76 15.03
C ASN A 107 -28.05 -19.15 16.26
N ALA A 108 -28.72 -19.50 17.37
CA ALA A 108 -28.04 -19.85 18.63
C ALA A 108 -27.31 -21.21 18.54
N GLN A 109 -27.70 -22.06 17.60
CA GLN A 109 -27.08 -23.36 17.34
C GLN A 109 -25.91 -23.31 16.34
N ASP A 110 -25.66 -22.18 15.67
CA ASP A 110 -24.52 -22.08 14.76
C ASP A 110 -23.22 -21.88 15.58
N PRO A 111 -22.20 -22.75 15.43
CA PRO A 111 -20.96 -22.67 16.21
C PRO A 111 -20.15 -21.41 15.94
N GLU A 112 -20.32 -20.79 14.77
CA GLU A 112 -19.77 -19.46 14.47
C GLU A 112 -20.82 -18.53 13.87
N PRO A 113 -20.79 -17.22 14.19
CA PRO A 113 -21.68 -16.25 13.58
C PRO A 113 -21.43 -16.19 12.07
N ARG A 114 -22.49 -16.37 11.29
CA ARG A 114 -22.44 -16.24 9.83
C ARG A 114 -21.99 -14.84 9.44
N ARG A 115 -21.04 -14.76 8.52
CA ARG A 115 -20.49 -13.48 8.04
C ARG A 115 -21.49 -12.76 7.14
N PRO A 116 -21.52 -11.42 7.16
CA PRO A 116 -22.39 -10.66 6.27
C PRO A 116 -21.96 -10.80 4.82
N TYR A 117 -22.89 -10.58 3.91
CA TYR A 117 -22.66 -10.61 2.47
C TYR A 117 -23.42 -9.49 1.77
N VAL A 118 -22.96 -9.13 0.57
CA VAL A 118 -23.60 -8.14 -0.29
C VAL A 118 -24.27 -8.86 -1.44
N VAL A 119 -25.56 -8.58 -1.62
CA VAL A 119 -26.33 -9.03 -2.78
C VAL A 119 -26.27 -7.94 -3.85
N LEU A 120 -25.94 -8.32 -5.08
CA LEU A 120 -25.94 -7.44 -6.24
C LEU A 120 -27.18 -7.75 -7.08
N GLN A 121 -27.98 -6.72 -7.34
CA GLN A 121 -29.23 -6.82 -8.10
C GLN A 121 -29.17 -5.92 -9.33
N ASP A 122 -29.82 -6.35 -10.41
CA ASP A 122 -30.07 -5.49 -11.57
C ASP A 122 -31.29 -4.58 -11.33
N ARG A 123 -31.57 -3.63 -12.24
CA ARG A 123 -32.70 -2.70 -12.17
C ARG A 123 -34.07 -3.39 -12.00
N GLY A 124 -34.19 -4.64 -12.45
CA GLY A 124 -35.37 -5.48 -12.25
C GLY A 124 -35.46 -6.16 -10.88
N ARG A 125 -34.52 -5.89 -9.96
CA ARG A 125 -34.32 -6.59 -8.67
C ARG A 125 -34.02 -8.09 -8.79
N GLU A 126 -33.57 -8.53 -9.97
CA GLU A 126 -33.09 -9.90 -10.17
C GLU A 126 -31.72 -10.07 -9.51
N LEU A 127 -31.53 -11.19 -8.82
CA LEU A 127 -30.28 -11.53 -8.17
C LEU A 127 -29.21 -11.85 -9.22
N VAL A 128 -28.21 -10.98 -9.35
CA VAL A 128 -27.08 -11.18 -10.28
C VAL A 128 -25.96 -11.96 -9.60
N ALA A 129 -25.60 -11.57 -8.37
CA ALA A 129 -24.57 -12.26 -7.59
C ALA A 129 -24.67 -11.98 -6.09
N ALA A 130 -24.07 -12.87 -5.28
CA ALA A 130 -23.85 -12.65 -3.87
C ALA A 130 -22.34 -12.66 -3.57
N VAL A 131 -21.86 -11.59 -2.93
CA VAL A 131 -20.46 -11.39 -2.56
C VAL A 131 -20.32 -11.58 -1.05
N ASN A 132 -19.75 -12.69 -0.62
CA ASN A 132 -19.48 -12.96 0.79
C ASN A 132 -18.31 -12.11 1.29
N LEU A 133 -18.49 -11.36 2.38
CA LEU A 133 -17.39 -10.60 2.99
C LEU A 133 -16.67 -11.46 4.02
N ALA A 134 -15.51 -11.99 3.65
CA ALA A 134 -14.68 -12.74 4.58
C ALA A 134 -14.01 -11.85 5.65
N ALA A 135 -13.80 -10.57 5.36
CA ALA A 135 -13.19 -9.59 6.25
C ALA A 135 -13.84 -8.19 6.06
N PRO A 136 -13.77 -7.30 7.06
CA PRO A 136 -14.32 -5.94 6.96
C PRO A 136 -13.41 -5.03 6.11
N VAL A 137 -13.43 -5.21 4.79
CA VAL A 137 -12.68 -4.37 3.84
C VAL A 137 -13.68 -3.53 3.03
N PRO A 138 -13.50 -2.20 2.96
CA PRO A 138 -14.47 -1.31 2.34
C PRO A 138 -14.47 -1.36 0.81
N VAL A 139 -13.48 -1.99 0.17
CA VAL A 139 -13.39 -2.05 -1.30
C VAL A 139 -13.09 -3.48 -1.74
N ILE A 140 -13.97 -4.01 -2.59
CA ILE A 140 -13.82 -5.30 -3.25
C ILE A 140 -13.72 -5.04 -4.75
N HIS A 141 -12.77 -5.68 -5.42
CA HIS A 141 -12.52 -5.47 -6.84
C HIS A 141 -12.24 -6.81 -7.54
N LYS A 142 -12.23 -6.81 -8.87
CA LYS A 142 -11.79 -7.96 -9.66
C LYS A 142 -10.30 -8.24 -9.41
N ARG A 143 -9.91 -9.51 -9.43
CA ARG A 143 -8.51 -9.93 -9.20
C ARG A 143 -7.57 -9.29 -10.24
N GLN A 144 -6.46 -8.75 -9.76
CA GLN A 144 -5.42 -8.10 -10.56
C GLN A 144 -4.08 -8.86 -10.42
N TRP A 145 -3.14 -8.61 -11.33
CA TRP A 145 -1.82 -9.27 -11.29
C TRP A 145 -1.06 -9.01 -9.98
N TRP A 146 -1.18 -7.79 -9.43
CA TRP A 146 -0.49 -7.39 -8.20
C TRP A 146 -1.09 -8.07 -6.95
N ASN A 147 -2.28 -8.67 -7.06
CA ASN A 147 -2.86 -9.46 -5.96
C ASN A 147 -2.12 -10.77 -5.69
N LEU A 148 -1.16 -11.15 -6.55
CA LEU A 148 -0.20 -12.20 -6.22
C LEU A 148 0.67 -11.83 -5.01
N PHE A 149 0.93 -10.53 -4.83
CA PHE A 149 1.75 -10.02 -3.72
C PHE A 149 0.89 -9.53 -2.55
N ILE A 150 -0.22 -8.86 -2.85
CA ILE A 150 -1.11 -8.25 -1.84
C ILE A 150 -2.54 -8.76 -2.05
N GLY A 151 -2.90 -9.78 -1.28
CA GLY A 151 -4.25 -10.36 -1.29
C GLY A 151 -5.29 -9.40 -0.71
N ASN A 152 -6.51 -9.43 -1.25
CA ASN A 152 -7.66 -8.77 -0.62
C ASN A 152 -8.33 -9.81 0.30
N PRO A 153 -8.26 -9.65 1.63
CA PRO A 153 -8.78 -10.65 2.56
C PRO A 153 -10.32 -10.74 2.56
N ALA A 154 -11.02 -9.74 2.02
CA ALA A 154 -12.47 -9.83 1.83
C ALA A 154 -12.88 -10.68 0.63
N GLY A 155 -11.93 -11.08 -0.23
CA GLY A 155 -12.18 -11.80 -1.46
C GLY A 155 -12.18 -10.89 -2.69
N TYR A 156 -12.67 -11.42 -3.81
CA TYR A 156 -12.65 -10.75 -5.11
C TYR A 156 -14.01 -10.87 -5.80
N LEU A 157 -14.30 -9.91 -6.68
CA LEU A 157 -15.47 -9.98 -7.55
C LEU A 157 -15.27 -11.04 -8.65
N PRO A 158 -16.32 -11.83 -8.98
CA PRO A 158 -16.33 -12.67 -10.16
C PRO A 158 -16.00 -11.88 -11.44
N PRO A 159 -15.26 -12.50 -12.40
CA PRO A 159 -14.82 -11.80 -13.61
C PRO A 159 -15.99 -11.46 -14.55
N GLU A 160 -17.06 -12.25 -14.53
CA GLU A 160 -18.24 -12.10 -15.40
C GLU A 160 -19.14 -10.91 -15.01
N LEU A 161 -18.96 -10.37 -13.80
CA LEU A 161 -19.78 -9.24 -13.36
C LEU A 161 -19.49 -7.99 -14.19
N PRO A 162 -20.51 -7.19 -14.52
CA PRO A 162 -20.33 -5.95 -15.28
C PRO A 162 -19.67 -4.84 -14.44
N ILE A 163 -19.55 -5.03 -13.13
CA ILE A 163 -18.90 -4.10 -12.20
C ILE A 163 -17.42 -4.43 -11.97
N HIS A 164 -16.59 -3.40 -11.80
CA HIS A 164 -15.16 -3.53 -11.51
C HIS A 164 -14.83 -3.33 -10.03
N HIS A 165 -15.59 -2.46 -9.36
CA HIS A 165 -15.40 -2.13 -7.96
C HIS A 165 -16.74 -2.12 -7.22
N LEU A 166 -16.69 -2.63 -5.99
CA LEU A 166 -17.75 -2.58 -5.00
C LEU A 166 -17.17 -1.88 -3.76
N ARG A 167 -17.70 -0.71 -3.42
CA ARG A 167 -17.32 0.05 -2.23
C ARG A 167 -18.43 -0.06 -1.20
N ILE A 168 -18.05 -0.27 0.06
CA ILE A 168 -18.93 -0.46 1.20
C ILE A 168 -18.50 0.55 2.27
N GLY A 169 -19.43 1.39 2.73
CA GLY A 169 -19.24 2.40 3.76
C GLY A 169 -19.08 1.80 5.15
N LEU A 170 -18.04 0.99 5.36
CA LEU A 170 -17.74 0.37 6.65
C LEU A 170 -17.24 1.39 7.67
N PRO A 171 -17.57 1.24 8.96
CA PRO A 171 -17.02 2.10 10.01
C PRO A 171 -15.53 1.84 10.23
N GLU A 172 -14.77 2.91 10.42
CA GLU A 172 -13.36 2.85 10.80
C GLU A 172 -13.17 2.36 12.25
N LYS A 173 -12.15 1.52 12.47
CA LYS A 173 -11.76 1.10 13.82
C LYS A 173 -10.98 2.21 14.51
N ARG A 174 -11.44 2.57 15.72
CA ARG A 174 -10.79 3.53 16.61
C ARG A 174 -10.14 2.80 17.78
N TYR A 175 -8.85 2.99 17.97
CA TYR A 175 -8.06 2.37 19.04
C TYR A 175 -7.77 3.35 20.19
N LEU A 176 -7.66 4.64 19.88
CA LEU A 176 -7.49 5.68 20.90
C LEU A 176 -8.82 6.34 21.24
N ALA A 177 -9.05 6.49 22.54
CA ALA A 177 -10.24 7.17 23.06
C ALA A 177 -10.17 8.70 22.89
N PHE A 178 -8.97 9.26 22.72
CA PHE A 178 -8.72 10.70 22.71
C PHE A 178 -7.95 11.14 21.45
N GLY A 179 -8.02 12.45 21.19
CA GLY A 179 -7.33 13.12 20.09
C GLY A 179 -8.15 13.27 18.80
N PRO A 180 -7.59 13.94 17.78
CA PRO A 180 -8.26 14.14 16.49
C PRO A 180 -8.54 12.82 15.75
N ASP A 181 -9.54 12.79 14.89
CA ASP A 181 -9.97 11.55 14.21
C ASP A 181 -8.84 10.84 13.45
N TRP A 182 -7.95 11.59 12.78
CA TRP A 182 -6.80 11.03 12.05
C TRP A 182 -5.83 10.26 12.95
N MET A 183 -5.78 10.59 14.24
CA MET A 183 -4.86 9.99 15.21
C MET A 183 -5.46 8.75 15.88
N ARG A 184 -6.79 8.58 15.84
CA ARG A 184 -7.48 7.52 16.59
C ARG A 184 -7.41 6.15 15.92
N GLY A 185 -7.00 6.10 14.66
CA GLY A 185 -6.80 4.86 13.91
C GLY A 185 -5.47 4.16 14.19
N TRP A 186 -5.28 3.00 13.57
CA TRP A 186 -4.05 2.20 13.75
C TRP A 186 -2.79 2.91 13.22
N HIS A 187 -2.92 3.78 12.21
CA HIS A 187 -1.79 4.46 11.57
C HIS A 187 -0.93 5.21 12.58
N ALA A 188 -1.55 5.96 13.50
CA ALA A 188 -0.83 6.73 14.51
C ALA A 188 -0.04 5.81 15.43
N ILE A 189 -0.65 4.74 15.95
CA ILE A 189 0.01 3.77 16.82
C ILE A 189 1.20 3.13 16.09
N PHE A 190 1.01 2.72 14.83
CA PHE A 190 2.05 2.10 14.02
C PHE A 190 3.23 3.05 13.76
N PHE A 191 2.96 4.25 13.23
CA PHE A 191 4.03 5.19 12.89
C PHE A 191 4.74 5.75 14.12
N THR A 192 4.03 5.99 15.22
CA THR A 192 4.65 6.39 16.49
C THR A 192 5.52 5.26 17.03
N SER A 193 5.05 4.01 17.02
CA SER A 193 5.86 2.86 17.46
C SER A 193 7.11 2.68 16.59
N LEU A 194 6.96 2.83 15.27
CA LEU A 194 8.06 2.77 14.32
C LEU A 194 9.10 3.88 14.57
N LEU A 195 8.64 5.11 14.82
CA LEU A 195 9.50 6.25 15.13
C LEU A 195 10.26 6.02 16.43
N LEU A 196 9.55 5.61 17.50
CA LEU A 196 10.16 5.31 18.80
C LEU A 196 11.18 4.19 18.68
N PHE A 197 10.87 3.12 17.97
CA PHE A 197 11.79 2.02 17.71
C PHE A 197 13.01 2.48 16.89
N SER A 198 12.80 3.32 15.88
CA SER A 198 13.90 3.89 15.09
C SER A 198 14.83 4.75 15.94
N ILE A 199 14.28 5.59 16.82
CA ILE A 199 15.06 6.40 17.75
C ILE A 199 15.82 5.50 18.73
N ALA A 200 15.14 4.52 19.33
CA ALA A 200 15.76 3.57 20.26
C ALA A 200 16.91 2.81 19.59
N MET A 201 16.72 2.32 18.37
CA MET A 201 17.76 1.65 17.59
C MET A 201 18.93 2.58 17.26
N LYS A 202 18.68 3.85 16.91
CA LYS A 202 19.74 4.83 16.69
C LYS A 202 20.57 5.04 17.97
N LEU A 203 19.91 5.18 19.12
CA LEU A 203 20.56 5.38 20.41
C LEU A 203 21.34 4.15 20.87
N LEU A 204 20.78 2.95 20.70
CA LEU A 204 21.38 1.68 21.12
C LEU A 204 22.55 1.26 20.22
N LEU A 205 22.42 1.45 18.90
CA LEU A 205 23.44 1.01 17.93
C LEU A 205 24.51 2.07 17.62
N ARG A 206 24.42 3.29 18.19
CA ARG A 206 25.38 4.40 17.96
C ARG A 206 25.76 4.59 16.49
N ILE A 207 24.77 4.49 15.60
CA ILE A 207 24.99 4.70 14.17
C ILE A 207 25.04 6.21 13.95
N GLU A 208 26.25 6.74 13.73
CA GLU A 208 26.50 8.10 13.23
C GLU A 208 26.10 8.26 11.76
#